data_AF-A0AAV5W1F7-F1
#
_entry.id   AF-A0AAV5W1F7-F1
#
_cell.length_a   1.000
_cell.length_b   1.000
_cell.length_c   1.000
_cell.angle_alpha   90.00
_cell.angle_beta   90.00
_cell.angle_gamma   90.00
#
_symmetry.space_group_name_H-M   'P 1'
#
loop_
_entity.id
_entity.type
_entity.pdbx_description
1 polymer ?
#
loop_
_entity_poly.entity_id
_entity_poly.type
_entity_poly.pdbx_seq_one_letter_code
_entity_poly.pdbx_strand_id
1 'polypeptide(L)'
;QGSHPNRHAEDVIEENGEEAIPHEAFYSAVDPDYSASKQPFVPQSIQAAKHNTKYITMGVTPGPIVRGCIDIFSFIISLSLMVLQLGLIDYYYIDNLKDNVWYCWLGGDALVVIIFIWLIVLAMRSNQQTMEETSSLDGKVRYAWIAWLVYSLLLVAKITTCFRLFYQELPPKPLDHNDKLLDDHLLKLCLCLSALIFIFLLESHHYTPTSSPRQLYINYLMTAICLDLLDTVSFIDLLWQNNGLMWKLPLWLELTILCIGCVNVVLPTFALLKLRFNRNSRILLISDRVWSFFYVLLVNGPFLAFRIYLYVLLECIHKKKGNRYDASIFAIKNVAMVYIALRELWVRLHYWRQKRAALGSRGELTAQGATDHQDN
;
A
#
# COMPACT_ATOMS: atom_id res chain seq x y z
N GLN A 1 40.91 31.86 33.23
CA GLN A 1 39.95 32.15 32.14
C GLN A 1 40.32 31.21 31.00
N GLY A 2 39.41 30.33 30.58
CA GLY A 2 39.60 29.40 29.45
C GLY A 2 40.00 27.97 29.83
N SER A 3 39.07 27.01 29.68
CA SER A 3 39.16 25.94 28.68
C SER A 3 38.03 24.92 28.91
N HIS A 4 37.32 24.58 27.84
CA HIS A 4 36.16 23.69 27.75
C HIS A 4 36.51 22.21 27.95
N PRO A 5 35.57 21.37 28.41
CA PRO A 5 35.56 19.95 28.07
C PRO A 5 34.43 19.60 27.07
N ASN A 6 34.81 18.75 26.11
CA ASN A 6 34.01 17.74 25.42
C ASN A 6 32.83 18.16 24.51
N ARG A 7 33.17 18.46 23.25
CA ARG A 7 32.32 18.15 22.09
C ARG A 7 32.45 16.67 21.73
N HIS A 8 31.58 15.83 22.29
CA HIS A 8 31.21 14.54 21.72
C HIS A 8 29.70 14.57 21.46
N ALA A 9 29.28 15.34 20.46
CA ALA A 9 27.90 15.39 20.00
C ALA A 9 27.81 16.16 18.68
N GLU A 10 28.47 15.72 17.62
CA GLU A 10 28.27 16.27 16.26
C GLU A 10 29.02 15.38 15.25
N ASP A 11 28.52 14.17 15.00
CA ASP A 11 28.94 13.33 13.85
C ASP A 11 27.84 12.32 13.43
N VAL A 12 26.56 12.61 13.73
CA VAL A 12 25.41 11.78 13.32
C VAL A 12 24.42 12.57 12.45
N ILE A 13 24.89 13.66 11.84
CA ILE A 13 24.06 14.50 10.97
C ILE A 13 24.78 14.65 9.64
N GLU A 14 24.70 13.62 8.79
CA GLU A 14 24.80 13.73 7.32
C GLU A 14 24.49 12.38 6.63
N GLU A 15 23.35 11.77 6.97
CA GLU A 15 22.83 10.62 6.19
C GLU A 15 21.44 10.96 5.65
N ASN A 16 21.35 12.03 4.85
CA ASN A 16 20.21 12.35 3.99
C ASN A 16 20.65 13.39 2.95
N GLY A 17 21.39 12.97 1.94
CA GLY A 17 21.79 13.86 0.85
C GLY A 17 22.61 13.20 -0.26
N GLU A 18 23.51 12.26 0.06
CA GLU A 18 24.54 11.84 -0.91
C GLU A 18 24.52 10.38 -1.40
N GLU A 19 23.76 9.46 -0.81
CA GLU A 19 23.74 8.06 -1.30
C GLU A 19 22.64 7.82 -2.35
N ALA A 20 22.70 8.55 -3.45
CA ALA A 20 22.23 8.05 -4.74
C ALA A 20 23.37 7.26 -5.39
N ILE A 21 23.68 6.07 -4.85
CA ILE A 21 24.57 5.14 -5.54
C ILE A 21 23.82 4.68 -6.80
N PRO A 22 24.29 5.00 -8.02
CA PRO A 22 23.62 4.55 -9.23
C PRO A 22 23.71 3.02 -9.29
N HIS A 23 22.56 2.36 -9.23
CA HIS A 23 22.44 0.91 -9.33
C HIS A 23 22.99 0.32 -10.65
N GLU A 24 23.44 1.14 -11.60
CA GLU A 24 24.09 0.71 -12.84
C GLU A 24 25.44 0.02 -12.60
N ALA A 25 26.25 0.49 -11.63
CA ALA A 25 27.59 -0.04 -11.41
C ALA A 25 27.61 -1.51 -10.94
N PHE A 26 26.51 -2.01 -10.36
CA PHE A 26 26.38 -3.39 -9.91
C PHE A 26 25.93 -4.35 -11.04
N TYR A 27 25.38 -3.84 -12.15
CA TYR A 27 24.94 -4.62 -13.31
C TYR A 27 25.86 -4.46 -14.52
N SER A 28 26.62 -3.39 -14.62
CA SER A 28 27.72 -3.28 -15.59
C SER A 28 28.93 -4.03 -15.04
N ALA A 29 29.27 -5.18 -15.60
CA ALA A 29 30.47 -5.96 -15.27
C ALA A 29 31.77 -5.23 -15.70
N VAL A 30 32.00 -4.03 -15.18
CA VAL A 30 33.19 -3.22 -15.42
C VAL A 30 33.90 -3.07 -14.08
N ASP A 31 35.09 -3.67 -13.98
CA ASP A 31 35.93 -3.62 -12.78
C ASP A 31 36.25 -2.17 -12.39
N PRO A 32 36.07 -1.79 -11.11
CA PRO A 32 36.28 -0.42 -10.63
C PRO A 32 37.76 -0.01 -10.53
N ASP A 33 38.71 -0.94 -10.65
CA ASP A 33 40.13 -0.68 -10.39
C ASP A 33 40.95 -0.21 -11.61
N TYR A 34 40.36 -0.10 -12.81
CA TYR A 34 41.15 0.23 -14.02
C TYR A 34 41.12 1.71 -14.47
N SER A 35 40.45 2.61 -13.73
CA SER A 35 40.25 4.00 -14.20
C SER A 35 40.90 5.09 -13.32
N ALA A 36 41.75 4.73 -12.36
CA ALA A 36 42.35 5.69 -11.42
C ALA A 36 43.75 6.22 -11.82
N SER A 37 44.26 5.92 -13.02
CA SER A 37 45.53 6.51 -13.47
C SER A 37 45.37 7.20 -14.84
N LYS A 38 45.61 8.52 -14.82
CA LYS A 38 45.59 9.49 -15.94
C LYS A 38 44.22 10.10 -16.26
N GLN A 39 43.88 11.17 -15.55
CA GLN A 39 43.12 12.27 -16.15
C GLN A 39 43.99 13.53 -16.22
N PRO A 40 44.10 14.20 -17.39
CA PRO A 40 44.79 15.47 -17.50
C PRO A 40 43.95 16.60 -16.88
N PHE A 41 44.65 17.61 -16.37
CA PHE A 41 44.11 18.80 -15.71
C PHE A 41 43.06 19.52 -16.59
N VAL A 42 41.81 19.56 -16.16
CA VAL A 42 40.71 20.29 -16.83
C VAL A 42 40.52 21.66 -16.16
N PRO A 43 40.51 22.78 -16.91
CA PRO A 43 40.35 24.12 -16.33
C PRO A 43 39.02 24.34 -15.61
N GLN A 44 39.04 25.13 -14.53
CA GLN A 44 37.91 25.46 -13.64
C GLN A 44 36.67 26.04 -14.35
N SER A 45 36.80 26.60 -15.55
CA SER A 45 35.66 27.12 -16.33
C SER A 45 34.71 26.03 -16.84
N ILE A 46 35.17 24.78 -16.96
CA ILE A 46 34.33 23.63 -17.36
C ILE A 46 33.64 22.99 -16.14
N GLN A 47 34.20 23.14 -14.94
CA GLN A 47 33.55 22.66 -13.69
C GLN A 47 32.32 23.49 -13.33
N ALA A 48 32.31 24.79 -13.63
CA ALA A 48 31.13 25.66 -13.44
C ALA A 48 29.97 25.28 -14.38
N ALA A 49 30.26 24.76 -15.59
CA ALA A 49 29.23 24.28 -16.52
C ALA A 49 28.68 22.88 -16.17
N LYS A 50 29.46 22.06 -15.45
CA LYS A 50 29.05 20.72 -15.01
C LYS A 50 28.11 20.73 -13.80
N HIS A 51 28.10 21.83 -13.03
CA HIS A 51 27.19 22.00 -11.89
C HIS A 51 25.75 22.37 -12.28
N ASN A 52 25.53 22.78 -13.54
CA ASN A 52 24.21 23.19 -14.07
C ASN A 52 23.53 22.16 -14.97
N THR A 53 24.07 20.96 -15.14
CA THR A 53 23.52 19.92 -16.02
C THR A 53 23.09 18.63 -15.30
N LYS A 54 23.15 18.59 -13.96
CA LYS A 54 22.52 17.52 -13.18
C LYS A 54 21.05 17.88 -12.94
N TYR A 55 20.16 17.00 -13.41
CA TYR A 55 18.68 17.05 -13.30
C TYR A 55 17.93 17.91 -14.32
N ILE A 56 18.08 17.58 -15.61
CA ILE A 56 17.00 17.80 -16.56
C ILE A 56 16.73 16.49 -17.32
N THR A 57 16.29 15.45 -16.61
CA THR A 57 15.22 14.63 -17.19
C THR A 57 13.96 15.46 -17.02
N MET A 58 13.62 16.23 -18.07
CA MET A 58 12.34 16.93 -18.16
C MET A 58 11.22 15.89 -18.09
N GLY A 59 10.82 15.52 -16.88
CA GLY A 59 9.52 14.89 -16.67
C GLY A 59 8.50 15.90 -17.15
N VAL A 60 7.86 15.63 -18.29
CA VAL A 60 6.80 16.46 -18.84
C VAL A 60 5.69 16.50 -17.80
N THR A 61 5.64 17.56 -17.01
CA THR A 61 4.52 17.82 -16.11
C THR A 61 3.37 18.33 -16.98
N PRO A 62 2.20 17.67 -17.02
CA PRO A 62 1.05 18.21 -17.71
C PRO A 62 0.76 19.62 -17.18
N GLY A 63 0.40 20.55 -18.06
CA GLY A 63 0.09 21.91 -17.68
C GLY A 63 -1.02 21.95 -16.60
N PRO A 64 -1.07 23.00 -15.77
CA PRO A 64 -1.94 23.07 -14.58
C PRO A 64 -3.42 22.82 -14.92
N ILE A 65 -3.86 23.28 -16.10
CA ILE A 65 -5.23 23.10 -16.59
C ILE A 65 -5.51 21.63 -16.93
N VAL A 66 -4.64 20.98 -17.71
CA VAL A 66 -4.80 19.59 -18.13
C VAL A 66 -4.79 18.67 -16.91
N ARG A 67 -3.93 18.96 -15.92
CA ARG A 67 -3.89 18.17 -14.69
C ARG A 67 -5.13 18.39 -13.82
N GLY A 68 -5.59 19.64 -13.67
CA GLY A 68 -6.84 19.93 -12.98
C GLY A 68 -8.02 19.16 -13.57
N CYS A 69 -8.10 19.07 -14.90
CA CYS A 69 -9.12 18.25 -15.58
C CYS A 69 -9.00 16.75 -15.24
N ILE A 70 -7.78 16.20 -15.19
CA ILE A 70 -7.56 14.78 -14.81
C ILE A 70 -7.98 14.55 -13.36
N ASP A 71 -7.56 15.42 -12.43
CA ASP A 71 -7.90 15.27 -11.01
C ASP A 71 -9.43 15.35 -10.79
N ILE A 72 -10.11 16.28 -11.49
CA ILE A 72 -11.57 16.40 -11.48
C ILE A 72 -12.22 15.14 -12.06
N PHE A 73 -11.70 14.63 -13.17
CA PHE A 73 -12.24 13.44 -13.82
C PHE A 73 -12.11 12.20 -12.93
N SER A 74 -10.92 11.94 -12.38
CA SER A 74 -10.68 10.86 -11.43
C SER A 74 -11.54 11.02 -10.16
N PHE A 75 -11.76 12.26 -9.71
CA PHE A 75 -12.69 12.53 -8.62
C PHE A 75 -14.14 12.17 -8.96
N ILE A 76 -14.66 12.60 -10.11
CA ILE A 76 -16.03 12.29 -10.55
C ILE A 76 -16.22 10.79 -10.66
N ILE A 77 -15.25 10.07 -11.22
CA ILE A 77 -15.30 8.61 -11.31
C ILE A 77 -15.29 7.97 -9.92
N SER A 78 -14.35 8.35 -9.06
CA SER A 78 -14.26 7.82 -7.68
C SER A 78 -15.56 8.04 -6.91
N LEU A 79 -16.14 9.24 -6.99
CA LEU A 79 -17.40 9.59 -6.35
C LEU A 79 -18.57 8.77 -6.93
N SER A 80 -18.65 8.66 -8.25
CA SER A 80 -19.71 7.89 -8.92
C SER A 80 -19.66 6.41 -8.56
N LEU A 81 -18.46 5.83 -8.53
CA LEU A 81 -18.25 4.43 -8.11
C LEU A 81 -18.59 4.23 -6.62
N MET A 82 -18.25 5.18 -5.76
CA MET A 82 -18.60 5.11 -4.33
C MET A 82 -20.12 5.19 -4.12
N VAL A 83 -20.81 6.12 -4.77
CA VAL A 83 -22.27 6.25 -4.70
C VAL A 83 -22.94 5.00 -5.25
N LEU A 84 -22.45 4.48 -6.38
CA LEU A 84 -22.94 3.23 -6.96
C LEU A 84 -22.74 2.06 -6.00
N GLN A 85 -21.55 1.89 -5.43
CA GLN A 85 -21.25 0.79 -4.52
C GLN A 85 -22.11 0.84 -3.26
N LEU A 86 -22.18 2.00 -2.59
CA LEU A 86 -22.94 2.16 -1.36
C LEU A 86 -24.45 2.03 -1.60
N GLY A 87 -24.95 2.63 -2.69
CA GLY A 87 -26.36 2.56 -3.08
C GLY A 87 -26.82 1.16 -3.50
N LEU A 88 -25.97 0.41 -4.22
CA LEU A 88 -26.26 -1.00 -4.54
C LEU A 88 -26.38 -1.83 -3.27
N ILE A 89 -25.49 -1.63 -2.29
CA ILE A 89 -25.56 -2.36 -1.01
C ILE A 89 -26.84 -2.00 -0.24
N ASP A 90 -27.23 -0.71 -0.20
CA ASP A 90 -28.48 -0.28 0.44
C ASP A 90 -29.72 -0.87 -0.24
N TYR A 91 -29.68 -0.97 -1.56
CA TYR A 91 -30.73 -1.63 -2.31
C TYR A 91 -30.89 -3.11 -1.87
N TYR A 92 -29.79 -3.83 -1.66
CA TYR A 92 -29.83 -5.19 -1.10
C TYR A 92 -30.43 -5.26 0.30
N TYR A 93 -30.19 -4.25 1.15
CA TYR A 93 -30.80 -4.18 2.48
C TYR A 93 -32.32 -4.04 2.41
N ILE A 94 -32.80 -3.12 1.57
CA ILE A 94 -34.22 -2.79 1.46
C ILE A 94 -34.99 -3.96 0.83
N ASP A 95 -34.45 -4.56 -0.23
CA ASP A 95 -35.10 -5.65 -0.95
C ASP A 95 -35.26 -6.92 -0.10
N ASN A 96 -34.19 -7.31 0.63
CA ASN A 96 -34.21 -8.53 1.43
C ASN A 96 -34.90 -8.36 2.79
N LEU A 97 -34.65 -7.27 3.52
CA LEU A 97 -35.13 -7.13 4.90
C LEU A 97 -36.50 -6.45 5.01
N LYS A 98 -36.95 -5.73 3.99
CA LYS A 98 -38.29 -5.08 3.88
C LYS A 98 -38.71 -4.19 5.07
N ASP A 99 -37.80 -3.87 5.98
CA ASP A 99 -38.04 -3.06 7.17
C ASP A 99 -37.59 -1.61 6.98
N ASN A 100 -38.36 -0.67 7.55
CA ASN A 100 -38.08 0.77 7.45
C ASN A 100 -36.81 1.22 8.21
N VAL A 101 -36.27 0.38 9.11
CA VAL A 101 -35.08 0.72 9.90
C VAL A 101 -33.82 0.79 9.02
N TRP A 102 -33.79 0.03 7.91
CA TRP A 102 -32.62 -0.04 7.03
C TRP A 102 -32.38 1.23 6.21
N TYR A 103 -33.37 2.11 6.09
CA TYR A 103 -33.18 3.45 5.51
C TYR A 103 -32.21 4.33 6.32
N CYS A 104 -31.88 3.97 7.57
CA CYS A 104 -30.87 4.68 8.36
C CYS A 104 -29.47 4.63 7.70
N TRP A 105 -29.15 3.56 6.96
CA TRP A 105 -27.87 3.43 6.25
C TRP A 105 -27.67 4.50 5.19
N LEU A 106 -28.75 4.94 4.53
CA LEU A 106 -28.72 6.03 3.57
C LEU A 106 -28.24 7.35 4.19
N GLY A 107 -28.53 7.57 5.48
CA GLY A 107 -28.02 8.71 6.23
C GLY A 107 -26.50 8.64 6.44
N GLY A 108 -25.99 7.43 6.72
CA GLY A 108 -24.55 7.18 6.80
C GLY A 108 -23.84 7.41 5.46
N ASP A 109 -24.44 6.97 4.37
CA ASP A 109 -23.94 7.17 3.01
C ASP A 109 -23.83 8.65 2.65
N ALA A 110 -24.90 9.42 2.92
CA ALA A 110 -24.91 10.86 2.67
C ALA A 110 -23.80 11.57 3.45
N LEU A 111 -23.57 11.19 4.71
CA LEU A 111 -22.51 11.75 5.54
C LEU A 111 -21.11 11.43 4.98
N VAL A 112 -20.86 10.19 4.56
CA VAL A 112 -19.59 9.81 3.94
C VAL A 112 -19.37 10.54 2.63
N VAL A 113 -20.39 10.64 1.77
CA VAL A 113 -20.33 11.40 0.52
C VAL A 113 -19.97 12.87 0.78
N ILE A 114 -20.61 13.53 1.75
CA ILE A 114 -20.32 14.92 2.11
C ILE A 114 -18.86 15.08 2.58
N ILE A 115 -18.40 14.20 3.48
CA ILE A 115 -17.02 14.23 3.98
C ILE A 115 -16.03 14.00 2.83
N PHE A 116 -16.33 13.07 1.93
CA PHE A 116 -15.47 12.73 0.80
C PHE A 116 -15.34 13.89 -0.19
N ILE A 117 -16.46 14.53 -0.56
CA ILE A 117 -16.48 15.74 -1.39
C ILE A 117 -15.66 16.85 -0.72
N TRP A 118 -15.87 17.08 0.59
CA TRP A 118 -15.16 18.12 1.32
C TRP A 118 -13.64 17.88 1.36
N LEU A 119 -13.19 16.65 1.65
CA LEU A 119 -11.77 16.30 1.69
C LEU A 119 -11.08 16.42 0.32
N ILE A 120 -11.77 16.07 -0.76
CA ILE A 120 -11.21 16.17 -2.11
C ILE A 120 -11.15 17.63 -2.57
N VAL A 121 -12.18 18.44 -2.28
CA VAL A 121 -12.11 19.89 -2.55
C VAL A 121 -10.96 20.54 -1.79
N LEU A 122 -10.73 20.17 -0.52
CA LEU A 122 -9.58 20.63 0.24
C LEU A 122 -8.25 20.18 -0.37
N ALA A 123 -8.16 18.94 -0.85
CA ALA A 123 -6.97 18.44 -1.51
C ALA A 123 -6.69 19.16 -2.83
N MET A 124 -7.71 19.40 -3.65
CA MET A 124 -7.57 20.13 -4.91
C MET A 124 -7.12 21.57 -4.68
N ARG A 125 -7.74 22.29 -3.72
CA ARG A 125 -7.33 23.65 -3.36
C ARG A 125 -5.89 23.69 -2.86
N SER A 126 -5.52 22.74 -2.00
CA SER A 126 -4.16 22.62 -1.49
C SER A 126 -3.15 22.33 -2.60
N ASN A 127 -3.51 21.48 -3.57
CA ASN A 127 -2.64 21.13 -4.70
C ASN A 127 -2.48 22.34 -5.63
N GLN A 128 -3.54 23.07 -5.95
CA GLN A 128 -3.50 24.29 -6.76
C GLN A 128 -2.59 25.36 -6.14
N GLN A 129 -2.73 25.64 -4.83
CA GLN A 129 -1.87 26.58 -4.12
C GLN A 129 -0.40 26.16 -4.14
N THR A 130 -0.12 24.86 -4.01
CA THR A 130 1.25 24.32 -4.03
C THR A 130 1.90 24.43 -5.41
N MET A 131 1.10 24.40 -6.49
CA MET A 131 1.60 24.58 -7.86
C MET A 131 2.01 26.03 -8.18
N GLU A 132 1.46 27.02 -7.46
CA GLU A 132 1.77 28.44 -7.65
C GLU A 132 3.06 28.88 -6.93
N GLU A 133 3.41 28.23 -5.80
CA GLU A 133 4.45 28.76 -4.91
C GLU A 133 5.87 28.22 -5.12
N THR A 134 6.10 27.04 -5.70
CA THR A 134 7.44 26.56 -6.13
C THR A 134 7.34 25.12 -6.65
N SER A 135 8.26 24.75 -7.54
CA SER A 135 8.55 23.39 -8.01
C SER A 135 9.03 22.44 -6.90
N SER A 136 8.33 22.41 -5.77
CA SER A 136 8.68 21.57 -4.65
C SER A 136 8.12 20.16 -4.83
N LEU A 137 9.06 19.23 -4.89
CA LEU A 137 8.99 17.78 -5.09
C LEU A 137 8.08 16.99 -4.12
N ASP A 138 7.08 17.59 -3.48
CA ASP A 138 6.38 16.95 -2.37
C ASP A 138 4.87 17.28 -2.32
N GLY A 139 4.14 16.83 -3.34
CA GLY A 139 2.67 16.74 -3.33
C GLY A 139 2.21 15.79 -2.24
N LYS A 140 1.90 16.34 -1.06
CA LYS A 140 1.52 15.56 0.12
C LYS A 140 0.09 15.01 -0.04
N VAL A 141 -0.04 13.69 0.00
CA VAL A 141 -1.30 12.94 0.12
C VAL A 141 -1.90 13.13 1.53
N ARG A 142 -2.23 14.38 1.91
CA ARG A 142 -2.59 14.74 3.29
C ARG A 142 -3.95 14.18 3.72
N TYR A 143 -4.88 14.06 2.79
CA TYR A 143 -6.31 13.81 3.07
C TYR A 143 -6.81 12.44 2.61
N ALA A 144 -6.12 11.75 1.69
CA ALA A 144 -6.60 10.47 1.16
C ALA A 144 -6.77 9.39 2.24
N TRP A 145 -5.91 9.37 3.27
CA TRP A 145 -6.04 8.41 4.37
C TRP A 145 -7.33 8.62 5.18
N ILE A 146 -7.78 9.87 5.35
CA ILE A 146 -9.03 10.18 6.05
C ILE A 146 -10.21 9.74 5.19
N ALA A 147 -10.17 10.08 3.90
CA ALA A 147 -11.21 9.71 2.94
C ALA A 147 -11.39 8.19 2.87
N TRP A 148 -10.29 7.44 2.76
CA TRP A 148 -10.33 5.98 2.78
C TRP A 148 -10.78 5.42 4.14
N LEU A 149 -10.35 5.98 5.27
CA LEU A 149 -10.75 5.48 6.59
C LEU A 149 -12.26 5.60 6.79
N VAL A 150 -12.82 6.79 6.50
CA VAL A 150 -14.26 7.04 6.66
C VAL A 150 -15.08 6.13 5.74
N TYR A 151 -14.64 5.99 4.49
CA TYR A 151 -15.25 5.08 3.52
C TYR A 151 -15.18 3.61 3.95
N SER A 152 -13.98 3.14 4.32
CA SER A 152 -13.74 1.74 4.69
C SER A 152 -14.47 1.33 5.96
N LEU A 153 -14.59 2.21 6.96
CA LEU A 153 -15.36 1.92 8.17
C LEU A 153 -16.85 1.72 7.88
N LEU A 154 -17.44 2.57 7.04
CA LEU A 154 -18.83 2.41 6.62
C LEU A 154 -19.02 1.14 5.80
N LEU A 155 -18.13 0.88 4.83
CA LEU A 155 -18.18 -0.33 4.01
C LEU A 155 -18.05 -1.59 4.87
N VAL A 156 -17.12 -1.63 5.84
CA VAL A 156 -16.96 -2.75 6.77
C VAL A 156 -18.20 -2.96 7.62
N ALA A 157 -18.83 -1.88 8.11
CA ALA A 157 -20.07 -1.98 8.86
C ALA A 157 -21.16 -2.64 8.00
N LYS A 158 -21.33 -2.17 6.75
CA LYS A 158 -22.28 -2.75 5.79
C LYS A 158 -21.96 -4.18 5.38
N ILE A 159 -20.69 -4.55 5.18
CA ILE A 159 -20.30 -5.93 4.88
C ILE A 159 -20.66 -6.81 6.08
N THR A 160 -20.30 -6.38 7.29
CA THR A 160 -20.55 -7.15 8.52
C THR A 160 -22.03 -7.38 8.74
N THR A 161 -22.88 -6.35 8.60
CA THR A 161 -24.33 -6.51 8.76
C THR A 161 -24.94 -7.39 7.66
N CYS A 162 -24.47 -7.29 6.42
CA CYS A 162 -24.92 -8.15 5.31
C CYS A 162 -24.63 -9.63 5.60
N PHE A 163 -23.40 -9.93 6.01
CA PHE A 163 -22.95 -11.27 6.39
C PHE A 163 -23.51 -11.81 7.71
N ARG A 164 -24.19 -10.98 8.50
CA ARG A 164 -24.82 -11.42 9.74
C ARG A 164 -26.32 -11.60 9.62
N LEU A 165 -26.96 -10.90 8.70
CA LEU A 165 -28.42 -10.83 8.63
C LEU A 165 -29.01 -11.68 7.51
N PHE A 166 -28.49 -11.58 6.27
CA PHE A 166 -29.18 -12.18 5.12
C PHE A 166 -28.27 -12.82 4.06
N TYR A 167 -26.95 -12.97 4.31
CA TYR A 167 -26.05 -13.62 3.33
C TYR A 167 -26.45 -15.04 2.91
N GLN A 168 -27.23 -15.73 3.73
CA GLN A 168 -27.74 -17.08 3.43
C GLN A 168 -28.88 -17.10 2.42
N GLU A 169 -29.57 -15.95 2.23
CA GLU A 169 -30.73 -15.82 1.35
C GLU A 169 -30.39 -15.27 -0.04
N LEU A 170 -29.19 -14.70 -0.17
CA LEU A 170 -28.64 -14.15 -1.42
C LEU A 170 -28.39 -15.17 -2.54
N PRO A 171 -27.78 -16.35 -2.31
CA PRO A 171 -27.50 -17.27 -3.42
C PRO A 171 -28.80 -17.83 -4.02
N PRO A 172 -28.86 -17.99 -5.35
CA PRO A 172 -30.08 -18.36 -6.04
C PRO A 172 -30.45 -19.79 -5.65
N LYS A 173 -31.66 -19.98 -5.14
CA LYS A 173 -32.19 -21.31 -4.86
C LYS A 173 -32.49 -21.99 -6.20
N PRO A 174 -32.32 -23.33 -6.31
CA PRO A 174 -32.54 -24.05 -7.57
C PRO A 174 -33.97 -23.97 -8.14
N LEU A 175 -34.92 -23.36 -7.41
CA LEU A 175 -36.29 -23.08 -7.86
C LEU A 175 -36.50 -21.63 -8.37
N ASP A 176 -35.57 -20.70 -8.14
CA ASP A 176 -35.63 -19.38 -8.75
C ASP A 176 -35.19 -19.54 -10.21
N HIS A 177 -36.10 -19.31 -11.16
CA HIS A 177 -35.69 -19.02 -12.53
C HIS A 177 -34.73 -17.82 -12.49
N ASN A 178 -33.68 -17.84 -13.30
CA ASN A 178 -32.53 -16.90 -13.35
C ASN A 178 -32.87 -15.40 -13.58
N ASP A 179 -34.01 -14.92 -13.12
CA ASP A 179 -34.55 -13.57 -13.31
C ASP A 179 -34.09 -12.58 -12.24
N LYS A 180 -33.36 -13.04 -11.21
CA LYS A 180 -32.74 -12.14 -10.23
C LYS A 180 -31.47 -11.53 -10.83
N LEU A 181 -31.62 -10.35 -11.43
CA LEU A 181 -30.49 -9.46 -11.76
C LEU A 181 -29.60 -9.13 -10.54
N LEU A 182 -30.10 -9.41 -9.34
CA LEU A 182 -29.52 -9.10 -8.03
C LEU A 182 -28.97 -10.36 -7.37
N ASP A 183 -27.99 -10.96 -8.03
CA ASP A 183 -27.37 -12.21 -7.60
C ASP A 183 -26.12 -11.97 -6.74
N ASP A 184 -25.62 -13.02 -6.09
CA ASP A 184 -24.38 -13.00 -5.31
C ASP A 184 -23.19 -12.48 -6.16
N HIS A 185 -23.19 -12.75 -7.46
CA HIS A 185 -22.21 -12.26 -8.42
C HIS A 185 -22.20 -10.73 -8.55
N LEU A 186 -23.36 -10.08 -8.55
CA LEU A 186 -23.44 -8.62 -8.63
C LEU A 186 -22.95 -7.98 -7.32
N LEU A 187 -23.25 -8.60 -6.17
CA LEU A 187 -22.71 -8.14 -4.89
C LEU A 187 -21.18 -8.32 -4.82
N LYS A 188 -20.63 -9.43 -5.32
CA LYS A 188 -19.17 -9.63 -5.44
C LYS A 188 -18.54 -8.55 -6.34
N LEU A 189 -19.14 -8.28 -7.50
CA LEU A 189 -18.69 -7.21 -8.38
C LEU A 189 -18.72 -5.85 -7.68
N CYS A 190 -19.80 -5.57 -6.95
CA CYS A 190 -19.95 -4.36 -6.16
C CYS A 190 -18.84 -4.22 -5.11
N LEU A 191 -18.49 -5.29 -4.40
CA LEU A 191 -17.37 -5.28 -3.45
C LEU A 191 -16.01 -5.04 -4.14
N CYS A 192 -15.82 -5.58 -5.36
CA CYS A 192 -14.61 -5.35 -6.16
C CYS A 192 -14.45 -3.89 -6.61
N LEU A 193 -15.52 -3.09 -6.68
CA LEU A 193 -15.45 -1.65 -7.00
C LEU A 193 -14.57 -0.89 -5.99
N SER A 194 -14.41 -1.40 -4.77
CA SER A 194 -13.52 -0.81 -3.76
C SER A 194 -12.08 -0.66 -4.25
N ALA A 195 -11.58 -1.61 -5.06
CA ALA A 195 -10.24 -1.53 -5.65
C ALA A 195 -10.12 -0.38 -6.65
N LEU A 196 -11.17 -0.14 -7.45
CA LEU A 196 -11.21 0.97 -8.41
C LEU A 196 -11.35 2.32 -7.70
N ILE A 197 -12.21 2.40 -6.67
CA ILE A 197 -12.36 3.60 -5.84
C ILE A 197 -11.00 3.99 -5.24
N PHE A 198 -10.23 3.02 -4.75
CA PHE A 198 -8.89 3.25 -4.20
C PHE A 198 -7.92 3.85 -5.24
N ILE A 199 -7.90 3.31 -6.46
CA ILE A 199 -7.05 3.81 -7.56
C ILE A 199 -7.38 5.27 -7.86
N PHE A 200 -8.66 5.57 -8.13
CA PHE A 200 -9.07 6.92 -8.49
C PHE A 200 -8.96 7.92 -7.32
N LEU A 201 -9.13 7.44 -6.08
CA LEU A 201 -8.86 8.23 -4.88
C LEU A 201 -7.38 8.63 -4.80
N LEU A 202 -6.46 7.68 -4.98
CA LEU A 202 -5.03 7.97 -4.98
C LEU A 202 -4.64 8.89 -6.14
N GLU A 203 -5.18 8.65 -7.34
CA GLU A 203 -4.87 9.45 -8.52
C GLU A 203 -5.33 10.91 -8.37
N SER A 204 -6.51 11.15 -7.77
CA SER A 204 -7.01 12.51 -7.49
C SER A 204 -6.26 13.22 -6.36
N HIS A 205 -5.57 12.49 -5.48
CA HIS A 205 -4.81 13.07 -4.37
C HIS A 205 -3.29 13.13 -4.60
N HIS A 206 -2.78 12.56 -5.69
CA HIS A 206 -1.35 12.43 -5.91
C HIS A 206 -0.80 13.39 -6.96
N TYR A 207 0.23 14.16 -6.57
CA TYR A 207 1.00 15.02 -7.45
C TYR A 207 2.47 14.63 -7.37
N THR A 208 2.96 13.84 -8.34
CA THR A 208 4.40 13.78 -8.62
C THR A 208 4.67 13.69 -10.13
N PRO A 209 5.83 14.23 -10.59
CA PRO A 209 6.28 14.02 -11.95
C PRO A 209 6.50 12.53 -12.23
N THR A 210 6.23 12.13 -13.48
CA THR A 210 6.19 10.75 -14.00
C THR A 210 7.45 9.91 -13.77
N SER A 211 8.57 10.53 -13.37
CA SER A 211 9.87 9.87 -13.17
C SER A 211 10.39 9.93 -11.72
N SER A 212 9.56 10.30 -10.74
CA SER A 212 10.02 10.35 -9.35
C SER A 212 10.07 8.95 -8.69
N PRO A 213 11.07 8.66 -7.83
CA PRO A 213 11.11 7.40 -7.05
C PRO A 213 9.90 7.25 -6.13
N ARG A 214 9.25 8.36 -5.76
CA ARG A 214 8.00 8.39 -4.99
C ARG A 214 6.80 7.91 -5.81
N GLN A 215 6.70 8.30 -7.09
CA GLN A 215 5.66 7.81 -7.99
C GLN A 215 5.74 6.29 -8.13
N LEU A 216 6.95 5.74 -8.27
CA LEU A 216 7.15 4.30 -8.38
C LEU A 216 6.67 3.57 -7.11
N TYR A 217 6.98 4.12 -5.93
CA TYR A 217 6.49 3.58 -4.66
C TYR A 217 4.96 3.64 -4.54
N ILE A 218 4.35 4.75 -4.97
CA ILE A 218 2.89 4.92 -4.92
C ILE A 218 2.18 4.02 -5.92
N ASN A 219 2.71 3.86 -7.12
CA ASN A 219 2.20 2.90 -8.11
C ASN A 219 2.30 1.46 -7.57
N TYR A 220 3.46 1.09 -6.99
CA TYR A 220 3.63 -0.21 -6.35
C TYR A 220 2.60 -0.42 -5.22
N LEU A 221 2.45 0.58 -4.34
CA LEU A 221 1.51 0.53 -3.22
C LEU A 221 0.06 0.41 -3.71
N MET A 222 -0.30 1.16 -4.75
CA MET A 222 -1.60 1.11 -5.39
C MET A 222 -1.88 -0.28 -5.94
N THR A 223 -0.98 -0.84 -6.75
CA THR A 223 -1.14 -2.19 -7.30
C THR A 223 -1.22 -3.25 -6.21
N ALA A 224 -0.36 -3.17 -5.18
CA ALA A 224 -0.38 -4.11 -4.07
C ALA A 224 -1.72 -4.09 -3.31
N ILE A 225 -2.20 -2.89 -2.96
CA ILE A 225 -3.47 -2.74 -2.24
C ILE A 225 -4.66 -3.18 -3.09
N CYS A 226 -4.68 -2.86 -4.39
CA CYS A 226 -5.76 -3.34 -5.27
C CYS A 226 -5.81 -4.87 -5.31
N LEU A 227 -4.66 -5.53 -5.40
CA LEU A 227 -4.59 -7.00 -5.32
C LEU A 227 -5.04 -7.52 -3.96
N ASP A 228 -4.71 -6.84 -2.86
CA ASP A 228 -5.16 -7.18 -1.51
C ASP A 228 -6.68 -7.04 -1.35
N LEU A 229 -7.29 -6.01 -1.94
CA LEU A 229 -8.75 -5.79 -1.92
C LEU A 229 -9.50 -6.84 -2.75
N LEU A 230 -9.01 -7.16 -3.96
CA LEU A 230 -9.59 -8.24 -4.78
C LEU A 230 -9.45 -9.61 -4.10
N ASP A 231 -8.32 -9.84 -3.43
CA ASP A 231 -8.11 -11.05 -2.63
C ASP A 231 -9.10 -11.12 -1.46
N THR A 232 -9.40 -9.97 -0.85
CA THR A 232 -10.39 -9.85 0.23
C THR A 232 -11.80 -10.23 -0.23
N VAL A 233 -12.24 -9.76 -1.41
CA VAL A 233 -13.54 -10.17 -1.97
C VAL A 233 -13.58 -11.68 -2.22
N SER A 234 -12.51 -12.23 -2.80
CA SER A 234 -12.39 -13.67 -3.07
C SER A 234 -12.35 -14.52 -1.80
N PHE A 235 -11.84 -13.97 -0.70
CA PHE A 235 -11.81 -14.63 0.59
C PHE A 235 -13.17 -14.59 1.29
N ILE A 236 -13.87 -13.45 1.20
CA ILE A 236 -15.26 -13.32 1.66
C ILE A 236 -16.20 -14.24 0.86
N ASP A 237 -15.91 -14.50 -0.42
CA ASP A 237 -16.66 -15.43 -1.26
C ASP A 237 -16.73 -16.86 -0.69
N LEU A 238 -15.75 -17.27 0.11
CA LEU A 238 -15.77 -18.57 0.80
C LEU A 238 -16.99 -18.72 1.72
N LEU A 239 -17.55 -17.63 2.24
CA LEU A 239 -18.77 -17.66 3.05
C LEU A 239 -20.01 -17.97 2.22
N TRP A 240 -20.09 -17.48 0.97
CA TRP A 240 -21.15 -17.87 0.03
C TRP A 240 -21.00 -19.33 -0.40
N GLN A 241 -19.78 -19.74 -0.74
CA GLN A 241 -19.49 -21.13 -1.12
C GLN A 241 -19.79 -22.12 0.00
N ASN A 242 -19.58 -21.76 1.26
CA ASN A 242 -19.93 -22.58 2.41
C ASN A 242 -21.42 -22.97 2.43
N ASN A 243 -22.30 -22.02 2.08
CA ASN A 243 -23.74 -22.28 2.00
C ASN A 243 -24.10 -23.09 0.74
N GLY A 244 -23.55 -22.70 -0.43
CA GLY A 244 -23.84 -23.36 -1.70
C GLY A 244 -23.34 -24.81 -1.79
N LEU A 245 -22.15 -25.09 -1.26
CA LEU A 245 -21.50 -26.40 -1.30
C LEU A 245 -21.72 -27.23 -0.02
N MET A 246 -22.56 -26.75 0.90
CA MET A 246 -22.95 -27.43 2.15
C MET A 246 -21.75 -27.80 3.04
N TRP A 247 -20.71 -26.96 3.08
CA TRP A 247 -19.49 -27.22 3.88
C TRP A 247 -19.75 -27.19 5.39
N LYS A 248 -20.83 -26.54 5.83
CA LYS A 248 -21.25 -26.42 7.24
C LYS A 248 -20.08 -26.04 8.16
N LEU A 249 -19.38 -24.95 7.84
CA LEU A 249 -18.29 -24.43 8.65
C LEU A 249 -18.80 -24.04 10.06
N PRO A 250 -17.99 -24.23 11.11
CA PRO A 250 -18.34 -23.76 12.44
C PRO A 250 -18.39 -22.23 12.49
N LEU A 251 -19.29 -21.67 13.31
CA LEU A 251 -19.51 -20.22 13.45
C LEU A 251 -18.22 -19.42 13.72
N TRP A 252 -17.30 -19.96 14.51
CA TRP A 252 -16.01 -19.31 14.80
C TRP A 252 -15.17 -19.08 13.54
N LEU A 253 -15.23 -20.01 12.59
CA LEU A 253 -14.47 -19.93 11.35
C LEU A 253 -15.11 -18.92 10.39
N GLU A 254 -16.44 -18.90 10.29
CA GLU A 254 -17.17 -17.87 9.53
C GLU A 254 -16.86 -16.46 10.05
N LEU A 255 -16.93 -16.28 11.37
CA LEU A 255 -16.62 -14.99 12.01
C LEU A 255 -15.17 -14.58 11.77
N THR A 256 -14.24 -15.53 11.77
CA THR A 256 -12.83 -15.23 11.54
C THR A 256 -12.56 -14.83 10.09
N ILE A 257 -13.19 -15.51 9.11
CA ILE A 257 -13.10 -15.14 7.69
C ILE A 257 -13.60 -13.71 7.49
N LEU A 258 -14.76 -13.38 8.08
CA LEU A 258 -15.34 -12.04 8.02
C LEU A 258 -14.44 -10.99 8.69
N CYS A 259 -13.92 -11.28 9.89
CA CYS A 259 -13.06 -10.37 10.63
C CYS A 259 -11.76 -10.05 9.86
N ILE A 260 -11.09 -11.07 9.33
CA ILE A 260 -9.86 -10.93 8.54
C ILE A 260 -10.15 -10.12 7.27
N GLY A 261 -11.25 -10.39 6.58
CA GLY A 261 -11.66 -9.63 5.41
C GLY A 261 -11.90 -8.15 5.74
N CYS A 262 -12.62 -7.87 6.83
CA CYS A 262 -12.91 -6.50 7.26
C CYS A 262 -11.65 -5.72 7.65
N VAL A 263 -10.71 -6.35 8.36
CA VAL A 263 -9.42 -5.73 8.71
C VAL A 263 -8.66 -5.34 7.45
N ASN A 264 -8.63 -6.20 6.43
CA ASN A 264 -7.95 -5.91 5.17
C ASN A 264 -8.55 -4.75 4.37
N VAL A 265 -9.85 -4.50 4.47
CA VAL A 265 -10.48 -3.31 3.85
C VAL A 265 -10.00 -2.02 4.51
N VAL A 266 -9.71 -2.04 5.81
CA VAL A 266 -9.24 -0.87 6.59
C VAL A 266 -7.74 -0.64 6.47
N LEU A 267 -6.94 -1.72 6.30
CA LEU A 267 -5.47 -1.68 6.27
C LEU A 267 -4.83 -0.64 5.32
N PRO A 268 -5.38 -0.37 4.11
CA PRO A 268 -4.86 0.67 3.23
C PRO A 268 -4.76 2.04 3.89
N THR A 269 -5.59 2.34 4.91
CA THR A 269 -5.48 3.56 5.72
C THR A 269 -4.10 3.74 6.31
N PHE A 270 -3.51 2.68 6.88
CA PHE A 270 -2.19 2.74 7.52
C PHE A 270 -1.07 2.92 6.50
N ALA A 271 -1.21 2.31 5.32
CA ALA A 271 -0.31 2.53 4.18
C ALA A 271 -0.34 3.99 3.71
N LEU A 272 -1.53 4.60 3.60
CA LEU A 272 -1.69 6.01 3.26
C LEU A 272 -1.19 6.95 4.40
N LEU A 273 -1.39 6.56 5.65
CA LEU A 273 -0.89 7.28 6.82
C LEU A 273 0.66 7.33 6.82
N LYS A 274 1.30 6.21 6.46
CA LYS A 274 2.76 6.14 6.29
C LYS A 274 3.25 7.13 5.23
N LEU A 275 2.58 7.22 4.07
CA LEU A 275 2.89 8.21 3.02
C LEU A 275 2.82 9.67 3.50
N ARG A 276 2.00 9.96 4.53
CA ARG A 276 1.89 11.29 5.14
C ARG A 276 3.01 11.58 6.13
N PHE A 277 3.35 10.63 7.01
CA PHE A 277 4.23 10.85 8.16
C PHE A 277 5.68 10.36 7.98
N ASN A 278 6.05 9.87 6.80
CA ASN A 278 7.38 9.29 6.50
C ASN A 278 8.58 10.23 6.76
N ARG A 279 8.36 11.52 7.05
CA ARG A 279 9.42 12.48 7.39
C ARG A 279 9.79 12.47 8.88
N ASN A 280 8.97 11.86 9.74
CA ASN A 280 9.16 11.83 11.20
C ASN A 280 9.61 10.44 11.69
N SER A 281 10.68 9.90 11.10
CA SER A 281 11.30 8.60 11.46
C SER A 281 11.72 8.50 12.95
N ARG A 282 11.67 9.59 13.72
CA ARG A 282 11.98 9.62 15.16
C ARG A 282 10.96 8.92 16.07
N ILE A 283 9.74 8.63 15.63
CA ILE A 283 8.69 8.06 16.50
C ILE A 283 8.66 6.52 16.46
N LEU A 284 9.16 5.91 15.38
CA LEU A 284 9.25 4.46 15.24
C LEU A 284 10.72 4.04 15.22
N LEU A 285 11.25 3.63 16.37
CA LEU A 285 12.60 3.07 16.54
C LEU A 285 12.87 1.79 15.69
N ILE A 286 11.86 1.30 14.96
CA ILE A 286 11.94 0.15 14.07
C ILE A 286 12.23 0.67 12.66
N SER A 287 13.29 0.15 12.03
CA SER A 287 13.61 0.44 10.62
C SER A 287 12.36 0.41 9.74
N ASP A 288 12.12 1.47 8.95
CA ASP A 288 10.96 1.61 8.03
C ASP A 288 10.72 0.40 7.12
N ARG A 289 11.78 -0.39 6.92
CA ARG A 289 11.82 -1.58 6.06
C ARG A 289 11.38 -2.84 6.80
N VAL A 290 11.70 -2.97 8.09
CA VAL A 290 11.17 -4.02 8.96
C VAL A 290 9.66 -3.82 9.15
N TRP A 291 9.23 -2.58 9.31
CA TRP A 291 7.80 -2.24 9.31
C TRP A 291 7.11 -2.69 8.01
N SER A 292 7.73 -2.45 6.85
CA SER A 292 7.17 -2.84 5.54
C SER A 292 7.01 -4.35 5.41
N PHE A 293 7.99 -5.12 5.91
CA PHE A 293 7.91 -6.58 5.97
C PHE A 293 6.75 -7.04 6.87
N PHE A 294 6.63 -6.46 8.08
CA PHE A 294 5.53 -6.77 8.99
C PHE A 294 4.17 -6.42 8.39
N TYR A 295 4.06 -5.32 7.66
CA TYR A 295 2.82 -4.96 6.96
C TYR A 295 2.44 -6.02 5.92
N VAL A 296 3.38 -6.42 5.05
CA VAL A 296 3.11 -7.47 4.04
C VAL A 296 2.73 -8.79 4.70
N LEU A 297 3.41 -9.17 5.79
CA LEU A 297 3.12 -10.38 6.55
C LEU A 297 1.76 -10.31 7.25
N LEU A 298 1.39 -9.14 7.79
CA LEU A 298 0.11 -8.93 8.47
C LEU A 298 -1.07 -9.02 7.50
N VAL A 299 -0.91 -8.53 6.26
CA VAL A 299 -1.95 -8.61 5.23
C VAL A 299 -2.03 -10.02 4.63
N ASN A 300 -0.90 -10.59 4.20
CA ASN A 300 -0.86 -11.81 3.38
C ASN A 300 -0.74 -13.10 4.21
N GLY A 301 -0.11 -13.01 5.39
CA GLY A 301 0.11 -14.15 6.29
C GLY A 301 -1.18 -14.78 6.79
N PRO A 302 -2.13 -14.00 7.38
CA PRO A 302 -3.41 -14.54 7.81
C PRO A 302 -4.20 -15.17 6.67
N PHE A 303 -4.24 -14.55 5.49
CA PHE A 303 -4.95 -15.11 4.33
C PHE A 303 -4.35 -16.44 3.88
N LEU A 304 -3.02 -16.54 3.85
CA LEU A 304 -2.33 -17.78 3.50
C LEU A 304 -2.58 -18.87 4.56
N ALA A 305 -2.45 -18.54 5.84
CA ALA A 305 -2.66 -19.47 6.94
C ALA A 305 -4.09 -20.02 6.95
N PHE A 306 -5.09 -19.15 6.75
CA PHE A 306 -6.49 -19.58 6.67
C PHE A 306 -6.79 -20.40 5.44
N ARG A 307 -6.21 -20.09 4.27
CA ARG A 307 -6.39 -20.92 3.07
C ARG A 307 -5.77 -22.30 3.21
N ILE A 308 -4.58 -22.41 3.80
CA ILE A 308 -3.95 -23.70 4.10
C ILE A 308 -4.81 -24.47 5.12
N TYR A 309 -5.27 -23.79 6.17
CA TYR A 309 -6.13 -24.40 7.18
C TYR A 309 -7.44 -24.92 6.58
N LEU A 310 -8.14 -24.11 5.77
CA LEU A 310 -9.35 -24.52 5.07
C LEU A 310 -9.09 -25.65 4.09
N TYR A 311 -7.98 -25.62 3.36
CA TYR A 311 -7.58 -26.70 2.46
C TYR A 311 -7.40 -28.02 3.22
N VAL A 312 -6.63 -28.03 4.30
CA VAL A 312 -6.41 -29.24 5.12
C VAL A 312 -7.71 -29.70 5.77
N LEU A 313 -8.49 -28.79 6.35
CA LEU A 313 -9.77 -29.09 7.00
C LEU A 313 -10.76 -29.69 6.00
N LEU A 314 -10.98 -29.02 4.86
CA LEU A 314 -11.94 -29.44 3.85
C LEU A 314 -11.47 -30.70 3.12
N GLU A 315 -10.17 -30.86 2.84
CA GLU A 315 -9.65 -32.09 2.24
C GLU A 315 -9.79 -33.28 3.21
N CYS A 316 -9.49 -33.11 4.50
CA CYS A 316 -9.69 -34.17 5.50
C CYS A 316 -11.17 -34.54 5.70
N ILE A 317 -12.08 -33.56 5.67
CA ILE A 317 -13.52 -33.77 5.90
C ILE A 317 -14.22 -34.29 4.63
N HIS A 318 -13.90 -33.75 3.45
CA HIS A 318 -14.64 -34.00 2.20
C HIS A 318 -14.05 -35.10 1.31
N LYS A 319 -12.88 -35.68 1.64
CA LYS A 319 -12.44 -36.96 1.04
C LYS A 319 -13.50 -38.06 1.13
N LYS A 320 -14.44 -37.94 2.09
CA LYS A 320 -15.57 -38.85 2.28
C LYS A 320 -16.84 -38.52 1.48
N LYS A 321 -16.95 -37.34 0.86
CA LYS A 321 -18.18 -36.85 0.18
C LYS A 321 -18.00 -36.42 -1.28
N GLY A 322 -16.79 -36.42 -1.82
CA GLY A 322 -16.55 -36.22 -3.26
C GLY A 322 -16.52 -34.78 -3.77
N ASN A 323 -16.85 -33.78 -2.93
CA ASN A 323 -16.71 -32.37 -3.31
C ASN A 323 -15.26 -31.90 -3.12
N ARG A 324 -14.66 -31.37 -4.20
CA ARG A 324 -13.31 -30.80 -4.19
C ARG A 324 -13.36 -29.33 -3.81
N TYR A 325 -12.45 -28.92 -2.94
CA TYR A 325 -12.17 -27.51 -2.68
C TYR A 325 -11.19 -27.01 -3.74
N ASP A 326 -11.63 -26.06 -4.57
CA ASP A 326 -10.74 -25.45 -5.56
C ASP A 326 -9.86 -24.41 -4.87
N ALA A 327 -8.56 -24.71 -4.81
CA ALA A 327 -7.59 -23.79 -4.24
C ALA A 327 -7.59 -22.48 -5.05
N SER A 328 -8.00 -21.39 -4.40
CA SER A 328 -8.06 -20.07 -5.03
C SER A 328 -6.71 -19.66 -5.58
N ILE A 329 -6.69 -19.14 -6.82
CA ILE A 329 -5.50 -18.58 -7.50
C ILE A 329 -4.80 -17.52 -6.63
N PHE A 330 -5.55 -16.83 -5.79
CA PHE A 330 -5.02 -15.83 -4.85
C PHE A 330 -4.16 -16.42 -3.72
N ALA A 331 -4.19 -17.74 -3.47
CA ALA A 331 -3.23 -18.39 -2.57
C ALA A 331 -1.78 -18.22 -3.08
N ILE A 332 -1.56 -18.34 -4.39
CA ILE A 332 -0.25 -18.16 -5.03
C ILE A 332 0.21 -16.71 -4.88
N LYS A 333 -0.70 -15.74 -5.02
CA LYS A 333 -0.40 -14.32 -4.78
C LYS A 333 0.13 -14.10 -3.36
N ASN A 334 -0.48 -14.69 -2.33
CA ASN A 334 -0.02 -14.50 -0.95
C ASN A 334 1.35 -15.13 -0.70
N VAL A 335 1.62 -16.30 -1.28
CA VAL A 335 2.97 -16.91 -1.26
C VAL A 335 3.99 -16.01 -1.97
N ALA A 336 3.65 -15.50 -3.15
CA ALA A 336 4.53 -14.63 -3.92
C ALA A 336 4.83 -13.32 -3.19
N MET A 337 3.82 -12.67 -2.59
CA MET A 337 4.00 -11.43 -1.82
C MET A 337 4.87 -11.64 -0.59
N VAL A 338 4.69 -12.75 0.14
CA VAL A 338 5.57 -13.11 1.27
C VAL A 338 7.00 -13.38 0.79
N TYR A 339 7.18 -14.10 -0.32
CA TYR A 339 8.51 -14.35 -0.90
C TYR A 339 9.21 -13.06 -1.34
N ILE A 340 8.51 -12.15 -2.02
CA ILE A 340 9.06 -10.86 -2.46
C ILE A 340 9.50 -10.04 -1.24
N ALA A 341 8.68 -9.98 -0.20
CA ALA A 341 9.01 -9.26 1.03
C ALA A 341 10.20 -9.88 1.78
N LEU A 342 10.29 -11.21 1.84
CA LEU A 342 11.44 -11.92 2.40
C LEU A 342 12.72 -11.65 1.61
N ARG A 343 12.64 -11.69 0.28
CA ARG A 343 13.78 -11.38 -0.61
C ARG A 343 14.27 -9.95 -0.40
N GLU A 344 13.37 -8.97 -0.33
CA GLU A 344 13.74 -7.57 -0.10
C GLU A 344 14.41 -7.38 1.27
N LEU A 345 13.88 -8.04 2.31
CA LEU A 345 14.48 -8.03 3.65
C LEU A 345 15.88 -8.67 3.65
N TRP A 346 16.02 -9.82 2.99
CA TRP A 346 17.27 -10.57 2.92
C TRP A 346 18.39 -9.79 2.20
N VAL A 347 18.10 -9.24 1.01
CA VAL A 347 19.08 -8.46 0.23
C VAL A 347 19.59 -7.27 1.06
N ARG A 348 18.72 -6.62 1.83
CA ARG A 348 19.13 -5.49 2.68
C ARG A 348 19.89 -5.91 3.93
N LEU A 349 19.51 -7.02 4.57
CA LEU A 349 20.30 -7.58 5.67
C LEU A 349 21.71 -7.93 5.21
N HIS A 350 21.84 -8.47 3.99
CA HIS A 350 23.13 -8.76 3.38
C HIS A 350 23.93 -7.47 3.13
N TYR A 351 23.32 -6.45 2.53
CA TYR A 351 23.95 -5.15 2.33
C TYR A 351 24.41 -4.51 3.65
N TRP A 352 23.58 -4.56 4.69
CA TRP A 352 23.94 -4.03 6.00
C TRP A 352 25.09 -4.79 6.66
N ARG A 353 25.13 -6.12 6.51
CA ARG A 353 26.27 -6.94 6.95
C ARG A 353 27.55 -6.54 6.21
N GLN A 354 27.47 -6.32 4.90
CA GLN A 354 28.60 -5.85 4.10
C GLN A 354 29.07 -4.45 4.51
N LYS A 355 28.16 -3.49 4.73
CA LYS A 355 28.49 -2.13 5.22
C LYS A 355 29.19 -2.19 6.57
N ARG A 356 28.71 -3.05 7.50
CA ARG A 356 29.37 -3.26 8.81
C ARG A 356 30.75 -3.91 8.69
N ALA A 357 30.91 -4.89 7.80
CA ALA A 357 32.21 -5.52 7.57
C ALA A 357 33.23 -4.53 6.97
N ALA A 358 32.79 -3.68 6.03
CA ALA A 358 33.63 -2.65 5.42
C ALA A 358 34.03 -1.53 6.41
N LEU A 359 33.11 -1.11 7.30
CA LEU A 359 33.39 -0.14 8.35
C LEU A 359 34.29 -0.72 9.45
N GLY A 360 34.12 -2.01 9.80
CA GLY A 360 35.00 -2.71 10.74
C GLY A 360 36.44 -2.86 10.21
N SER A 361 36.60 -3.18 8.93
CA SER A 361 37.91 -3.30 8.28
C SER A 361 38.66 -1.97 8.16
N ARG A 362 37.94 -0.83 8.04
CA ARG A 362 38.54 0.52 8.06
C ARG A 362 39.00 0.96 9.46
N GLY A 363 38.40 0.44 10.52
CA GLY A 363 38.80 0.71 11.90
C GLY A 363 40.14 0.05 12.29
N GLU A 364 40.47 -1.09 11.68
CA GLU A 364 41.73 -1.80 11.97
C GLU A 364 42.94 -1.14 11.29
N LEU A 365 42.76 -0.48 10.14
CA LEU A 365 43.83 0.25 9.43
C LEU A 365 44.22 1.58 10.07
N THR A 366 43.45 2.10 11.03
CA THR A 366 43.76 3.33 11.77
C THR A 366 44.30 3.07 13.17
N ALA A 367 44.28 1.82 13.66
CA ALA A 367 44.72 1.45 15.00
C ALA A 367 46.20 1.01 15.09
N GLN A 368 46.88 0.72 13.96
CA GLN A 368 48.27 0.21 13.96
C GLN A 368 49.37 1.29 13.88
N GLY A 369 49.06 2.57 14.09
CA GLY A 369 50.02 3.67 13.94
C GLY A 369 50.48 4.38 15.23
N ALA A 370 50.02 3.96 16.41
CA ALA A 370 50.22 4.74 17.65
C ALA A 370 50.92 3.96 18.78
N THR A 371 51.94 3.16 18.46
CA THR A 371 52.94 2.68 19.43
C THR A 371 54.25 2.45 18.69
N ASP A 372 55.15 3.44 18.73
CA ASP A 372 56.59 3.26 18.99
C ASP A 372 57.39 4.49 18.52
N HIS A 373 57.98 5.17 19.51
CA HIS A 373 59.28 5.86 19.52
C HIS A 373 59.25 7.18 20.32
N GLN A 374 59.31 7.04 21.64
CA GLN A 374 60.09 7.93 22.50
C GLN A 374 61.26 7.09 23.00
N ASP A 375 62.47 7.37 22.50
CA ASP A 375 63.77 7.18 23.18
C ASP A 375 64.91 7.60 22.22
N ASN A 376 65.28 8.89 22.31
CA ASN A 376 66.65 9.42 22.39
C ASN A 376 66.64 10.95 22.37
#